data_AF-A0A662BZ85-F1
#
_entry.id   AF-A0A662BZ85-F1
#
_cell.length_a   1.000
_cell.length_b   1.000
_cell.length_c   1.000
_cell.angle_alpha   90.00
_cell.angle_beta   90.00
_cell.angle_gamma   90.00
#
_symmetry.space_group_name_H-M   'P 1'
#
loop_
_entity.id
_entity.type
_entity.pdbx_description
1 polymer ?
#
loop_
_entity_poly.entity_id
_entity_poly.type
_entity_poly.pdbx_seq_one_letter_code
_entity_poly.pdbx_strand_id
1 'polypeptide(L)'
;MSKSKKKQQMPGNDTGSITTGSAKTLIEQAKREIPGFRSHFAKFEEQVTIGGYSSSTLYNYSRAVAKVSLYFKKSLLDLDPDEVNQFLFSIAKEKKASSSYFKHTVYGLRFFFRLYGLEDRVLKLPTVSNNR
;
A
#
# COMPACT_ATOMS: atom_id res chain seq x y z
N MET A 1 -42.21 -7.88 -9.59
CA MET A 1 -40.99 -8.31 -8.87
C MET A 1 -39.82 -7.43 -9.28
N SER A 2 -39.62 -6.30 -8.61
CA SER A 2 -38.52 -5.36 -8.89
C SER A 2 -37.31 -5.72 -8.03
N LYS A 3 -36.20 -6.10 -8.66
CA LYS A 3 -34.92 -6.28 -7.96
C LYS A 3 -34.30 -4.90 -7.71
N SER A 4 -34.31 -4.47 -6.45
CA SER A 4 -33.56 -3.30 -5.97
C SER A 4 -32.07 -3.48 -6.24
N LYS A 5 -31.51 -2.63 -7.10
CA LYS A 5 -30.07 -2.36 -7.16
C LYS A 5 -29.65 -1.78 -5.82
N LYS A 6 -28.97 -2.58 -5.00
CA LYS A 6 -28.28 -2.11 -3.80
C LYS A 6 -27.17 -1.15 -4.26
N LYS A 7 -27.40 0.16 -4.12
CA LYS A 7 -26.34 1.18 -4.25
C LYS A 7 -25.25 0.78 -3.27
N GLN A 8 -24.11 0.33 -3.78
CA GLN A 8 -22.89 0.34 -3.00
C GLN A 8 -22.54 1.81 -2.79
N GLN A 9 -22.81 2.27 -1.58
CA GLN A 9 -22.44 3.58 -1.09
C GLN A 9 -20.90 3.61 -1.05
N MET A 10 -20.31 4.44 -1.91
CA MET A 10 -18.89 4.77 -1.87
C MET A 10 -18.55 5.28 -0.47
N PRO A 11 -17.43 4.86 0.17
CA PRO A 11 -16.98 5.52 1.38
C PRO A 11 -16.77 7.00 1.06
N GLY A 12 -17.45 7.85 1.85
CA GLY A 12 -17.40 9.29 1.71
C GLY A 12 -15.97 9.78 1.62
N ASN A 13 -15.73 10.64 0.62
CA ASN A 13 -14.46 11.28 0.37
C ASN A 13 -14.23 12.37 1.42
N ASP A 14 -14.11 11.98 2.69
CA ASP A 14 -13.44 12.79 3.69
C ASP A 14 -11.96 12.73 3.37
N THR A 15 -11.43 13.83 2.83
CA THR A 15 -10.01 14.15 2.75
C THR A 15 -9.43 14.33 4.16
N GLY A 16 -9.59 13.32 5.01
CA GLY A 16 -8.95 13.22 6.31
C GLY A 16 -7.47 12.96 6.08
N SER A 17 -6.68 14.00 6.37
CA SER A 17 -5.23 14.00 6.57
C SER A 17 -4.58 12.60 6.47
N ILE A 18 -3.93 12.32 5.35
CA ILE A 18 -3.10 11.11 5.17
C ILE A 18 -2.13 11.06 6.35
N THR A 19 -2.29 10.05 7.20
CA THR A 19 -1.66 9.92 8.51
C THR A 19 -0.15 10.20 8.40
N THR A 20 0.27 11.38 8.84
CA THR A 20 1.67 11.84 8.87
C THR A 20 2.38 11.18 10.04
N GLY A 21 2.69 9.89 9.90
CA GLY A 21 3.46 9.12 10.88
C GLY A 21 4.82 8.66 10.33
N SER A 22 5.76 8.41 11.24
CA SER A 22 6.97 7.63 10.94
C SER A 22 6.59 6.22 10.46
N ALA A 23 7.46 5.53 9.73
CA ALA A 23 7.15 4.17 9.29
C ALA A 23 6.81 3.27 10.50
N LYS A 24 7.60 3.35 11.58
CA LYS A 24 7.37 2.58 12.82
C LYS A 24 5.97 2.80 13.37
N THR A 25 5.55 4.06 13.50
CA THR A 25 4.21 4.40 14.02
C THR A 25 3.10 3.83 13.15
N LEU A 26 3.24 3.95 11.83
CA LEU A 26 2.23 3.46 10.87
C LEU A 26 2.17 1.93 10.85
N ILE A 27 3.31 1.25 10.95
CA ILE A 27 3.38 -0.21 11.00
C ILE A 27 2.70 -0.73 12.27
N GLU A 28 3.01 -0.16 13.44
CA GLU A 28 2.39 -0.58 14.69
C GLU A 28 0.89 -0.31 14.72
N GLN A 29 0.46 0.82 14.13
CA GLN A 29 -0.95 1.10 13.93
C GLN A 29 -1.61 0.05 13.02
N ALA A 30 -1.00 -0.28 11.88
CA ALA A 30 -1.53 -1.26 10.94
C ALA A 30 -1.60 -2.67 11.55
N LYS A 31 -0.58 -3.07 12.34
CA LYS A 31 -0.57 -4.35 13.07
C LYS A 31 -1.75 -4.48 14.05
N ARG A 32 -2.22 -3.37 14.61
CA ARG A 32 -3.34 -3.34 15.56
C ARG A 32 -4.70 -3.27 14.86
N GLU A 33 -4.80 -2.46 13.81
CA GLU A 33 -6.10 -2.11 13.20
C GLU A 33 -6.51 -3.02 12.03
N ILE A 34 -5.55 -3.68 11.38
CA ILE A 34 -5.78 -4.37 10.12
C ILE A 34 -5.68 -5.89 10.31
N PRO A 35 -6.77 -6.64 10.10
CA PRO A 35 -6.77 -8.10 10.19
C PRO A 35 -5.68 -8.73 9.30
N GLY A 36 -4.96 -9.71 9.85
CA GLY A 36 -3.90 -10.44 9.13
C GLY A 36 -2.62 -9.64 8.85
N PHE A 37 -2.62 -8.30 9.00
CA PHE A 37 -1.47 -7.47 8.64
C PHE A 37 -0.19 -7.86 9.39
N ARG A 38 -0.29 -8.21 10.67
CA ARG A 38 0.88 -8.60 11.48
C ARG A 38 1.60 -9.82 10.91
N SER A 39 0.85 -10.85 10.51
CA SER A 39 1.39 -12.05 9.86
C SER A 39 1.99 -11.69 8.50
N HIS A 40 1.24 -10.96 7.68
CA HIS A 40 1.69 -10.68 6.32
C HIS A 40 2.94 -9.78 6.28
N PHE A 41 2.99 -8.82 7.19
CA PHE A 41 4.10 -7.91 7.34
C PHE A 41 5.35 -8.59 7.89
N ALA A 42 5.21 -9.54 8.83
CA ALA A 42 6.36 -10.30 9.35
C ALA A 42 7.07 -11.06 8.23
N LYS A 43 6.33 -11.78 7.39
CA LYS A 43 6.89 -12.45 6.20
C LYS A 43 7.52 -11.46 5.22
N PHE A 44 6.90 -10.30 5.03
CA PHE A 44 7.47 -9.24 4.18
C PHE A 44 8.80 -8.72 4.72
N GLU A 45 8.88 -8.40 6.01
CA GLU A 45 10.10 -7.91 6.67
C GLU A 45 11.22 -8.95 6.63
N GLU A 46 10.90 -10.22 6.88
CA GLU A 46 11.84 -11.34 6.74
C GLU A 46 12.43 -11.40 5.33
N GLN A 47 11.60 -11.31 4.29
CA GLN A 47 12.04 -11.48 2.90
C GLN A 47 12.80 -10.27 2.36
N VAL A 48 12.44 -9.06 2.78
CA VAL A 48 13.25 -7.86 2.50
C VAL A 48 14.60 -7.94 3.23
N THR A 49 14.66 -8.54 4.41
CA THR A 49 15.92 -8.72 5.14
C THR A 49 16.79 -9.79 4.47
N ILE A 50 16.23 -10.95 4.12
CA ILE A 50 16.92 -12.03 3.40
C ILE A 50 17.47 -11.55 2.05
N GLY A 51 16.70 -10.71 1.34
CA GLY A 51 17.13 -10.11 0.08
C GLY A 51 18.28 -9.09 0.18
N GLY A 52 18.78 -8.80 1.39
CA GLY A 52 19.92 -7.90 1.60
C GLY A 52 19.60 -6.42 1.31
N TYR A 53 18.33 -6.03 1.34
CA TYR A 53 17.94 -4.65 1.10
C TYR A 53 18.40 -3.73 2.25
N SER A 54 18.74 -2.49 1.92
CA SER A 54 19.16 -1.51 2.91
C SER A 54 18.06 -1.20 3.94
N SER A 55 18.44 -0.78 5.14
CA SER A 55 17.50 -0.35 6.19
C SER A 55 16.59 0.79 5.74
N SER A 56 17.09 1.68 4.87
CA SER A 56 16.30 2.76 4.26
C SER A 56 15.25 2.22 3.29
N THR A 57 15.57 1.18 2.52
CA THR A 57 14.62 0.53 1.61
C THR A 57 13.54 -0.19 2.40
N LEU A 58 13.91 -0.96 3.41
CA LEU A 58 12.97 -1.60 4.33
C LEU A 58 12.05 -0.55 4.97
N TYR A 59 12.61 0.52 5.52
CA TYR A 59 11.82 1.61 6.12
C TYR A 59 10.80 2.21 5.14
N ASN A 60 11.22 2.53 3.93
CA ASN A 60 10.35 3.17 2.94
C ASN A 60 9.27 2.22 2.41
N TYR A 61 9.61 0.95 2.14
CA TYR A 61 8.62 -0.02 1.68
C TYR A 61 7.62 -0.35 2.79
N SER A 62 8.09 -0.55 4.02
CA SER A 62 7.24 -0.84 5.17
C SER A 62 6.25 0.30 5.43
N ARG A 63 6.69 1.56 5.28
CA ARG A 63 5.80 2.72 5.35
C ARG A 63 4.71 2.68 4.28
N ALA A 64 5.06 2.31 3.04
CA ALA A 64 4.11 2.23 1.95
C ALA A 64 3.06 1.14 2.17
N VAL A 65 3.48 -0.06 2.55
CA VAL A 65 2.62 -1.20 2.86
C VAL A 65 1.66 -0.86 4.00
N ALA A 66 2.14 -0.28 5.09
CA ALA A 66 1.29 0.14 6.20
C ALA A 66 0.28 1.23 5.79
N LYS A 67 0.71 2.23 5.01
CA LYS A 67 -0.18 3.33 4.60
C LYS A 67 -1.34 2.87 3.73
N VAL A 68 -1.09 2.06 2.71
CA VAL A 68 -2.19 1.61 1.83
C VAL A 68 -3.18 0.73 2.59
N SER A 69 -2.69 -0.12 3.50
CA SER A 69 -3.56 -0.93 4.36
C SER A 69 -4.41 -0.09 5.30
N LEU A 70 -3.83 0.95 5.91
CA LEU A 70 -4.56 1.87 6.78
C LEU A 70 -5.56 2.74 6.01
N TYR A 71 -5.25 3.10 4.76
CA TYR A 71 -6.10 3.92 3.90
C TYR A 71 -7.41 3.19 3.58
N PHE A 72 -7.35 1.91 3.20
CA PHE A 72 -8.53 1.11 2.88
C PHE A 72 -9.11 0.32 4.06
N LYS A 73 -8.41 0.33 5.21
CA LYS A 73 -8.72 -0.52 6.38
C LYS A 73 -8.78 -2.01 6.02
N LYS A 74 -7.88 -2.45 5.14
CA LYS A 74 -7.81 -3.81 4.59
C LYS A 74 -6.37 -4.30 4.51
N SER A 75 -6.18 -5.62 4.50
CA SER A 75 -4.87 -6.19 4.17
C SER A 75 -4.54 -5.91 2.71
N LEU A 76 -3.26 -5.72 2.36
CA LEU A 76 -2.87 -5.60 0.94
C LEU A 76 -3.36 -6.79 0.12
N LEU A 77 -3.39 -7.99 0.70
CA LEU A 77 -3.86 -9.20 0.04
C LEU A 77 -5.35 -9.14 -0.33
N ASP A 78 -6.13 -8.31 0.34
CA ASP A 78 -7.57 -8.16 0.11
C ASP A 78 -7.91 -7.01 -0.84
N LEU A 79 -6.91 -6.21 -1.24
CA LEU A 79 -7.12 -5.09 -2.17
C LEU A 79 -7.19 -5.56 -3.61
N ASP A 80 -8.20 -5.09 -4.33
CA ASP A 80 -8.24 -5.27 -5.78
C ASP A 80 -7.28 -4.31 -6.51
N PRO A 81 -6.97 -4.54 -7.79
CA PRO A 81 -6.06 -3.68 -8.54
C PRO A 81 -6.53 -2.22 -8.69
N ASP A 82 -7.84 -1.97 -8.68
CA ASP A 82 -8.40 -0.63 -8.84
C ASP A 82 -8.25 0.19 -7.55
N GLU A 83 -8.44 -0.43 -6.38
CA GLU A 83 -8.14 0.15 -5.07
C GLU A 83 -6.66 0.54 -4.97
N VAL A 84 -5.75 -0.35 -5.39
CA VAL A 84 -4.31 -0.06 -5.39
C VAL A 84 -3.99 1.12 -6.31
N ASN A 85 -4.58 1.17 -7.50
CA ASN A 85 -4.41 2.28 -8.44
C ASN A 85 -4.99 3.60 -7.90
N GLN A 86 -6.13 3.56 -7.23
CA GLN A 86 -6.73 4.72 -6.59
C GLN A 86 -5.80 5.30 -5.51
N PHE A 87 -5.14 4.45 -4.72
CA PHE A 87 -4.15 4.89 -3.75
C PHE A 87 -2.91 5.52 -4.39
N LEU A 88 -2.39 4.93 -5.46
CA LEU A 88 -1.27 5.53 -6.19
C LEU A 88 -1.66 6.87 -6.81
N PHE A 89 -2.86 6.97 -7.36
CA PHE A 89 -3.39 8.23 -7.89
C PHE A 89 -3.52 9.30 -6.80
N SER A 90 -3.97 8.94 -5.59
CA SER A 90 -4.07 9.89 -4.48
C SER A 90 -2.69 10.42 -4.05
N ILE A 91 -1.67 9.57 -4.01
CA ILE A 91 -0.28 10.00 -3.77
C ILE A 91 0.23 10.88 -4.91
N ALA A 92 -0.01 10.50 -6.17
CA ALA A 92 0.46 11.28 -7.32
C ALA A 92 -0.16 12.69 -7.38
N LYS A 93 -1.40 12.84 -6.91
CA LYS A 93 -2.06 14.15 -6.78
C LYS A 93 -1.57 14.97 -5.60
N GLU A 94 -0.90 14.35 -4.62
CA GLU A 94 -0.40 15.04 -3.45
C GLU A 94 0.80 15.92 -3.85
N LYS A 95 0.59 17.24 -3.88
CA LYS A 95 1.61 18.23 -4.28
C LYS A 95 2.93 18.15 -3.50
N LYS A 96 2.93 17.51 -2.33
CA LYS A 96 4.09 17.36 -1.43
C LYS A 96 4.78 16.00 -1.54
N ALA A 97 4.21 15.04 -2.28
CA ALA A 97 4.83 13.74 -2.46
C ALA A 97 6.08 13.88 -3.34
N SER A 98 7.24 13.50 -2.78
CA SER A 98 8.47 13.49 -3.57
C SER A 98 8.45 12.34 -4.59
N SER A 99 9.16 12.51 -5.70
CA SER A 99 9.34 11.44 -6.70
C SER A 99 9.87 10.17 -6.03
N SER A 100 10.93 10.28 -5.22
CA SER A 100 11.49 9.13 -4.49
C SER A 100 10.45 8.43 -3.59
N TYR A 101 9.60 9.18 -2.88
CA TYR A 101 8.54 8.58 -2.07
C TYR A 101 7.53 7.80 -2.91
N PHE A 102 7.10 8.35 -4.05
CA PHE A 102 6.22 7.65 -4.98
C PHE A 102 6.89 6.38 -5.53
N LYS A 103 8.16 6.47 -5.96
CA LYS A 103 8.94 5.31 -6.44
C LYS A 103 9.00 4.21 -5.38
N HIS A 104 9.40 4.55 -4.15
CA HIS A 104 9.47 3.58 -3.06
C HIS A 104 8.11 2.96 -2.73
N THR A 105 7.03 3.74 -2.86
CA THR A 105 5.67 3.21 -2.69
C THR A 105 5.37 2.14 -3.73
N VAL A 106 5.55 2.44 -5.02
CA VAL A 106 5.28 1.47 -6.09
C VAL A 106 6.17 0.22 -5.94
N TYR A 107 7.47 0.38 -5.68
CA TYR A 107 8.35 -0.77 -5.51
C TYR A 107 8.03 -1.62 -4.29
N GLY A 108 7.68 -1.00 -3.15
CA GLY A 108 7.27 -1.73 -1.95
C GLY A 108 6.01 -2.56 -2.17
N LEU A 109 5.01 -1.98 -2.86
CA LEU A 109 3.79 -2.71 -3.25
C LEU A 109 4.08 -3.85 -4.22
N ARG A 110 4.91 -3.61 -5.25
CA ARG A 110 5.33 -4.66 -6.20
C ARG A 110 6.02 -5.82 -5.50
N PHE A 111 6.95 -5.52 -4.59
CA PHE A 111 7.65 -6.55 -3.82
C PHE A 111 6.66 -7.37 -2.99
N PHE A 112 5.77 -6.69 -2.26
CA PHE A 112 4.77 -7.36 -1.43
C PHE A 112 3.86 -8.28 -2.25
N PHE A 113 3.32 -7.83 -3.39
CA PHE A 113 2.46 -8.68 -4.20
C PHE A 113 3.19 -9.90 -4.80
N ARG A 114 4.43 -9.74 -5.26
CA ARG A 114 5.25 -10.87 -5.72
C ARG A 114 5.47 -11.92 -4.64
N LEU A 115 5.73 -11.48 -3.41
CA LEU A 115 5.92 -12.38 -2.27
C LEU A 115 4.73 -13.30 -2.00
N TYR A 116 3.51 -12.86 -2.36
CA TYR A 116 2.28 -13.62 -2.19
C TYR A 116 1.73 -14.22 -3.50
N GLY A 117 2.51 -14.19 -4.59
CA GLY A 117 2.08 -14.75 -5.88
C GLY A 117 0.97 -13.96 -6.59
N LEU A 118 0.78 -12.69 -6.23
CA LEU A 118 -0.26 -11.80 -6.78
C LEU A 118 0.31 -10.97 -7.95
N GLU A 119 0.88 -11.66 -8.93
CA GLU A 119 1.55 -11.03 -10.07
C GLU A 119 0.60 -10.24 -10.97
N ASP A 120 -0.67 -10.65 -11.04
CA ASP A 120 -1.75 -9.95 -11.72
C ASP A 120 -1.86 -8.49 -11.25
N ARG A 121 -1.70 -8.24 -9.95
CA ARG A 121 -1.70 -6.89 -9.37
C ARG A 121 -0.44 -6.11 -9.75
N VAL A 122 0.70 -6.79 -9.85
CA VAL A 122 1.97 -6.20 -10.28
C VAL A 122 1.90 -5.70 -11.72
N LEU A 123 1.18 -6.39 -12.59
CA LEU A 123 0.96 -5.99 -13.99
C LEU A 123 0.12 -4.71 -14.12
N LYS A 124 -0.72 -4.41 -13.12
CA LYS A 124 -1.57 -3.21 -13.08
C LYS A 124 -0.89 -2.00 -12.45
N LEU A 125 0.19 -2.21 -11.70
CA LEU A 125 0.98 -1.13 -11.11
C LEU A 125 1.77 -0.38 -12.20
N PRO A 126 1.94 0.96 -12.08
CA PRO A 126 2.70 1.74 -13.04
C PRO A 126 4.16 1.29 -13.06
N THR A 127 4.76 1.30 -14.24
CA THR A 127 6.21 1.12 -14.38
C THR A 127 6.89 2.40 -13.96
N VAL A 128 7.73 2.32 -12.92
CA VAL A 128 8.49 3.47 -12.45
C VAL A 128 9.74 3.62 -13.31
N SER A 129 9.71 4.55 -14.27
CA SER A 129 10.90 4.92 -15.02
C SER A 129 11.84 5.74 -14.14
N ASN A 130 13.12 5.40 -14.19
CA ASN A 130 14.14 6.15 -13.48
C ASN A 130 14.64 7.32 -14.35
N ASN A 131 13.75 8.22 -14.76
CA ASN A 131 14.24 9.46 -15.37
C ASN A 131 14.83 10.34 -14.25
N ARG A 132 16.14 10.56 -14.34
CA ARG A 132 16.92 11.50 -13.53
C ARG A 132 16.90 12.86 -14.21
#